data_AF-A0A2V8T1M4-F1
#
_entry.id   AF-A0A2V8T1M4-F1
#
_cell.length_a   1.000
_cell.length_b   1.000
_cell.length_c   1.000
_cell.angle_alpha   90.00
_cell.angle_beta   90.00
_cell.angle_gamma   90.00
#
_symmetry.space_group_name_H-M   'P 1'
#
loop_
_entity.id
_entity.type
_entity.pdbx_description
1 polymer ?
#
loop_
_entity_poly.entity_id
_entity_poly.type
_entity_poly.pdbx_seq_one_letter_code
_entity_poly.pdbx_strand_id
1 'polypeptide(L)'
;MREKPISIFTLVGAIAILSFLVGSFATCETSAQDSYTGQWIIEPARTTGRYQVTFTYQSTKPGRGHSMHGFTIEPERLQGLTQTQVMSAGSRVQFQLVRDAGTLNCEGWFKDGKGSGHFVFAASATFASELQRRGYPVPTEAQQFSMTLSDLSLVLIDELKTQGYERPSLDQLVRMGEHGVTSEYIRELKALGYTVQSVDLLTRMVDHGVSPRFITELDALGFKQLPVETLIRTVDHGVTPRFINELAAEGYTGLSLDQLIRTVDHGVTPRFITELKGIGYDKLPIEQLVRMQDHGVTVKFIQKMRSRGFNEASIDELIRLADHGMNN
;
A
#
# COMPACT_ATOMS: atom_id res chain seq x y z
N MET A 1 55.36 79.60 -20.44
CA MET A 1 54.91 81.02 -20.48
C MET A 1 54.55 81.38 -21.91
N ARG A 2 53.40 82.06 -22.08
CA ARG A 2 52.77 82.58 -23.31
C ARG A 2 51.80 81.65 -24.07
N GLU A 3 50.55 81.73 -23.61
CA GLU A 3 49.30 81.87 -24.39
C GLU A 3 49.50 82.71 -25.68
N LYS A 4 48.83 82.51 -26.83
CA LYS A 4 47.38 82.54 -27.24
C LYS A 4 47.40 82.58 -28.81
N PRO A 5 46.28 82.66 -29.58
CA PRO A 5 44.87 82.41 -29.34
C PRO A 5 44.16 81.55 -30.43
N ILE A 6 42.88 81.36 -30.15
CA ILE A 6 41.78 80.68 -30.84
C ILE A 6 41.39 81.34 -32.18
N SER A 7 40.89 80.55 -33.14
CA SER A 7 40.02 81.05 -34.21
C SER A 7 38.72 80.23 -34.29
N ILE A 8 37.61 80.96 -34.26
CA ILE A 8 36.22 80.50 -34.20
C ILE A 8 35.69 80.45 -35.64
N PHE A 9 35.13 79.31 -36.06
CA PHE A 9 34.17 79.24 -37.16
C PHE A 9 33.00 78.33 -36.77
N THR A 10 31.84 78.70 -37.30
CA THR A 10 30.51 78.47 -36.74
C THR A 10 29.79 77.32 -37.45
N LEU A 11 29.19 76.43 -36.65
CA LEU A 11 27.87 75.77 -36.79
C LEU A 11 27.48 75.01 -38.08
N VAL A 12 27.36 73.68 -37.97
CA VAL A 12 26.20 72.89 -38.46
C VAL A 12 25.94 71.77 -37.46
N GLY A 13 24.69 71.64 -37.01
CA GLY A 13 24.27 70.68 -35.98
C GLY A 13 24.24 69.23 -36.45
N ALA A 14 24.53 68.33 -35.52
CA ALA A 14 24.14 66.93 -35.59
C ALA A 14 23.85 66.44 -34.16
N ILE A 15 22.59 66.10 -33.93
CA ILE A 15 22.10 65.42 -32.73
C ILE A 15 22.69 64.01 -32.75
N ALA A 16 23.68 63.74 -31.89
CA ALA A 16 24.19 62.40 -31.67
C ALA A 16 23.49 61.82 -30.43
N ILE A 17 22.57 60.89 -30.71
CA ILE A 17 21.84 60.09 -29.74
C ILE A 17 22.84 59.25 -28.94
N LEU A 18 22.77 59.38 -27.62
CA LEU A 18 23.56 58.64 -26.65
C LEU A 18 23.15 57.16 -26.67
N SER A 19 23.91 56.32 -27.37
CA SER A 19 23.73 54.87 -27.34
C SER A 19 24.13 54.33 -25.96
N PHE A 20 23.15 54.18 -25.08
CA PHE A 20 23.27 53.37 -23.87
C PHE A 20 23.49 51.92 -24.31
N LEU A 21 24.67 51.36 -24.03
CA LEU A 21 24.89 49.93 -24.08
C LEU A 21 24.06 49.31 -22.94
N VAL A 22 22.84 48.89 -23.26
CA VAL A 22 22.05 48.03 -22.38
C VAL A 22 22.73 46.67 -22.42
N GLY A 23 23.41 46.31 -21.33
CA GLY A 23 23.83 44.93 -21.12
C GLY A 23 22.60 44.04 -21.16
N SER A 24 22.54 43.14 -22.13
CA SER A 24 21.57 42.04 -22.13
C SER A 24 21.88 41.15 -20.93
N PHE A 25 21.28 41.46 -19.78
CA PHE A 25 20.97 40.43 -18.81
C PHE A 25 19.94 39.55 -19.49
N ALA A 26 20.39 38.41 -20.01
CA ALA A 26 19.49 37.28 -20.20
C ALA A 26 18.92 37.01 -18.82
N THR A 27 17.70 37.48 -18.58
CA THR A 27 16.87 36.97 -17.51
C THR A 27 16.72 35.50 -17.83
N CYS A 28 17.48 34.66 -17.12
CA CYS A 28 17.11 33.28 -16.96
C CYS A 28 15.78 33.35 -16.22
N GLU A 29 14.69 33.37 -16.97
CA GLU A 29 13.39 33.03 -16.45
C GLU A 29 13.56 31.62 -15.92
N THR A 30 13.83 31.52 -14.62
CA THR A 30 13.56 30.31 -13.87
C THR A 30 12.07 30.11 -14.10
N SER A 31 11.72 29.22 -15.02
CA SER A 31 10.35 28.74 -15.13
C SER A 31 9.93 28.41 -13.71
N ALA A 32 8.84 29.02 -13.23
CA ALA A 32 8.22 28.60 -11.99
C ALA A 32 7.86 27.13 -12.19
N GLN A 33 8.76 26.27 -11.76
CA GLN A 33 8.60 24.84 -11.78
C GLN A 33 7.39 24.60 -10.89
N ASP A 34 6.36 23.92 -11.40
CA ASP A 34 5.16 23.60 -10.64
C ASP A 34 5.57 22.68 -9.49
N SER A 35 6.08 23.27 -8.42
CA SER A 35 6.61 22.53 -7.29
C SER A 35 5.44 21.86 -6.61
N TYR A 36 5.43 20.54 -6.61
CA TYR A 36 4.44 19.79 -5.84
C TYR A 36 4.65 20.09 -4.36
N THR A 37 3.69 20.80 -3.78
CA THR A 37 3.68 21.17 -2.37
C THR A 37 2.43 20.64 -1.71
N GLY A 38 2.48 20.54 -0.38
CA GLY A 38 1.35 20.08 0.39
C GLY A 38 1.66 20.06 1.87
N GLN A 39 0.83 19.33 2.58
CA GLN A 39 0.91 19.16 4.02
C GLN A 39 1.28 17.73 4.36
N TRP A 40 1.93 17.56 5.52
CA TRP A 40 2.15 16.26 6.12
C TRP A 40 1.61 16.22 7.54
N ILE A 41 1.19 15.04 7.96
CA ILE A 41 0.87 14.68 9.34
C ILE A 41 1.63 13.41 9.65
N ILE A 42 2.26 13.38 10.82
CA ILE A 42 2.98 12.21 11.33
C ILE A 42 2.47 11.90 12.73
N GLU A 43 2.06 10.65 12.94
CA GLU A 43 1.59 10.14 14.21
C GLU A 43 2.21 8.77 14.50
N PRO A 44 2.21 8.30 15.76
CA PRO A 44 2.58 6.92 16.06
C PRO A 44 1.67 5.94 15.30
N ALA A 45 2.25 4.96 14.61
CA ALA A 45 1.48 3.91 13.97
C ALA A 45 0.90 2.95 15.01
N ARG A 46 -0.08 2.13 14.60
CA ARG A 46 -0.56 0.99 15.41
C ARG A 46 0.52 -0.06 15.63
N THR A 47 1.41 -0.21 14.65
CA THR A 47 2.60 -1.06 14.76
C THR A 47 3.66 -0.36 15.60
N THR A 48 4.08 -1.01 16.68
CA THR A 48 5.08 -0.47 17.60
C THR A 48 6.38 -0.10 16.87
N GLY A 49 6.93 1.08 17.19
CA GLY A 49 8.20 1.55 16.64
C GLY A 49 8.10 2.25 15.28
N ARG A 50 6.91 2.28 14.64
CA ARG A 50 6.71 2.91 13.33
C ARG A 50 5.89 4.19 13.43
N TYR A 51 6.04 5.04 12.41
CA TYR A 51 5.19 6.21 12.21
C TYR A 51 4.18 5.99 11.10
N GLN A 52 2.96 6.47 11.31
CA GLN A 52 1.98 6.69 10.24
C GLN A 52 2.23 8.09 9.67
N VAL A 53 2.61 8.15 8.39
CA VAL A 53 2.81 9.41 7.66
C VAL A 53 1.65 9.59 6.70
N THR A 54 1.11 10.80 6.64
CA THR A 54 0.03 11.17 5.73
C THR A 54 0.38 12.47 5.03
N PHE A 55 0.44 12.45 3.71
CA PHE A 55 0.63 13.62 2.86
C PHE A 55 -0.69 14.02 2.22
N THR A 56 -1.00 15.32 2.26
CA THR A 56 -2.17 15.91 1.60
C THR A 56 -1.71 16.96 0.61
N TYR A 57 -2.17 16.90 -0.64
CA TYR A 57 -1.74 17.78 -1.73
C TYR A 57 -2.88 18.05 -2.70
N GLN A 58 -2.77 19.10 -3.52
CA GLN A 58 -3.78 19.40 -4.53
C GLN A 58 -3.77 18.33 -5.64
N SER A 59 -4.96 17.83 -5.99
CA SER A 59 -5.07 16.89 -7.10
C SER A 59 -4.93 17.63 -8.42
N THR A 60 -4.17 17.08 -9.36
CA THR A 60 -4.15 17.56 -10.74
C THR A 60 -5.33 17.01 -11.57
N LYS A 61 -6.15 16.10 -10.99
CA LYS A 61 -7.31 15.50 -11.66
C LYS A 61 -8.52 16.44 -11.61
N PRO A 62 -9.23 16.67 -12.73
CA PRO A 62 -10.44 17.50 -12.75
C PRO A 62 -11.48 17.01 -11.74
N GLY A 63 -12.03 17.93 -10.92
CA GLY A 63 -13.11 17.65 -9.98
C GLY A 63 -12.69 17.09 -8.61
N ARG A 64 -11.38 16.93 -8.31
CA ARG A 64 -10.88 16.58 -6.96
C ARG A 64 -10.15 17.76 -6.33
N GLY A 65 -10.60 18.22 -5.16
CA GLY A 65 -9.98 19.36 -4.44
C GLY A 65 -8.62 19.02 -3.83
N HIS A 66 -8.54 17.91 -3.07
CA HIS A 66 -7.30 17.46 -2.43
C HIS A 66 -7.16 15.94 -2.56
N SER A 67 -5.92 15.47 -2.66
CA SER A 67 -5.54 14.06 -2.60
C SER A 67 -4.80 13.80 -1.29
N MET A 68 -4.93 12.59 -0.77
CA MET A 68 -4.24 12.14 0.42
C MET A 68 -3.52 10.84 0.10
N HIS A 69 -2.28 10.71 0.57
CA HIS A 69 -1.48 9.50 0.46
C HIS A 69 -0.85 9.20 1.82
N GLY A 70 -0.95 7.98 2.32
CA GLY A 70 -0.40 7.63 3.63
C GLY A 70 0.15 6.23 3.70
N PHE A 71 1.20 6.06 4.50
CA PHE A 71 1.92 4.80 4.69
C PHE A 71 2.57 4.75 6.07
N THR A 72 3.00 3.55 6.48
CA THR A 72 3.80 3.40 7.70
C THR A 72 5.29 3.33 7.37
N ILE A 73 6.12 4.01 8.15
CA ILE A 73 7.57 4.09 7.90
C ILE A 73 8.37 3.96 9.20
N GLU A 74 9.59 3.46 9.07
CA GLU A 74 10.57 3.48 10.16
C GLU A 74 11.08 4.92 10.40
N PRO A 75 11.31 5.33 11.66
CA PRO A 75 11.79 6.66 12.02
C PRO A 75 13.04 7.10 11.25
N GLU A 76 13.99 6.19 11.03
CA GLU A 76 15.30 6.49 10.44
C GLU A 76 15.21 6.89 8.96
N ARG A 77 14.09 6.59 8.31
CA ARG A 77 13.85 7.00 6.91
C ARG A 77 13.49 8.48 6.78
N LEU A 78 13.12 9.13 7.88
CA LEU A 78 12.86 10.57 7.95
C LEU A 78 14.16 11.30 8.30
N GLN A 79 15.01 11.51 7.31
CA GLN A 79 16.38 11.98 7.49
C GLN A 79 16.40 13.39 8.11
N GLY A 80 16.99 13.52 9.30
CA GLY A 80 17.06 14.77 10.06
C GLY A 80 15.98 14.92 11.14
N LEU A 81 15.01 14.01 11.23
CA LEU A 81 14.04 13.97 12.32
C LEU A 81 14.56 13.09 13.47
N THR A 82 14.78 13.68 14.65
CA THR A 82 15.26 12.94 15.82
C THR A 82 14.14 12.56 16.79
N GLN A 83 14.30 11.46 17.52
CA GLN A 83 13.33 11.05 18.55
C GLN A 83 13.12 12.13 19.62
N THR A 84 14.18 12.86 19.98
CA THR A 84 14.11 13.95 20.95
C THR A 84 13.22 15.09 20.47
N GLN A 85 13.28 15.45 19.18
CA GLN A 85 12.38 16.46 18.60
C GLN A 85 10.93 15.96 18.57
N VAL A 86 10.73 14.71 18.15
CA VAL A 86 9.40 14.09 18.05
C VAL A 86 8.69 14.05 19.41
N MET A 87 9.41 13.69 20.48
CA MET A 87 8.87 13.56 21.84
C MET A 87 8.97 14.84 22.67
N SER A 88 9.40 15.95 22.08
CA SER A 88 9.50 17.22 22.80
C SER A 88 8.11 17.77 23.18
N ALA A 89 8.08 18.68 24.15
CA ALA A 89 6.88 19.46 24.48
C ALA A 89 6.47 20.45 23.35
N GLY A 90 7.23 20.48 22.26
CA GLY A 90 7.08 21.40 21.15
C GLY A 90 8.42 21.78 20.51
N SER A 91 8.67 21.39 19.27
CA SER A 91 9.85 21.83 18.52
C SER A 91 9.60 21.98 17.02
N ARG A 92 10.30 22.94 16.40
CA ARG A 92 10.37 23.06 14.94
C ARG A 92 11.28 21.97 14.41
N VAL A 93 10.89 21.39 13.28
CA VAL A 93 11.65 20.34 12.62
C VAL A 93 11.84 20.64 11.14
N GLN A 94 12.94 20.15 10.61
CA GLN A 94 13.20 20.01 9.18
C GLN A 94 13.76 18.62 8.95
N PHE A 95 13.20 17.90 7.99
CA PHE A 95 13.65 16.57 7.64
C PHE A 95 13.36 16.29 6.17
N GLN A 96 13.98 15.24 5.63
CA GLN A 96 13.79 14.82 4.24
C GLN A 96 13.29 13.38 4.19
N LEU A 97 12.35 13.12 3.29
CA LEU A 97 12.10 11.77 2.79
C LEU A 97 12.77 11.64 1.41
N VAL A 98 13.91 10.96 1.38
CA VAL A 98 14.70 10.73 0.17
C VAL A 98 14.35 9.36 -0.41
N ARG A 99 13.92 9.34 -1.68
CA ARG A 99 13.63 8.14 -2.46
C ARG A 99 14.25 8.29 -3.85
N ASP A 100 14.32 7.19 -4.60
CA ASP A 100 14.96 7.18 -5.92
C ASP A 100 14.36 8.27 -6.83
N ALA A 101 13.04 8.31 -6.94
CA ALA A 101 12.31 9.22 -7.83
C ALA A 101 12.32 10.69 -7.40
N GLY A 102 12.74 11.01 -6.18
CA GLY A 102 12.78 12.38 -5.69
C GLY A 102 12.78 12.49 -4.18
N THR A 103 12.82 13.73 -3.71
CA THR A 103 12.92 14.08 -2.29
C THR A 103 11.74 14.95 -1.87
N LEU A 104 11.11 14.61 -0.75
CA LEU A 104 10.19 15.51 -0.05
C LEU A 104 10.99 16.24 1.04
N ASN A 105 11.12 17.55 0.86
CA ASN A 105 11.71 18.44 1.86
C ASN A 105 10.61 18.91 2.80
N CYS A 106 10.66 18.48 4.05
CA CYS A 106 9.60 18.69 5.01
C CYS A 106 10.03 19.68 6.08
N GLU A 107 9.17 20.64 6.39
CA GLU A 107 9.30 21.54 7.53
C GLU A 107 8.00 21.56 8.34
N GLY A 108 8.11 21.77 9.65
CA GLY A 108 6.92 21.87 10.50
C GLY A 108 7.22 21.84 11.99
N TRP A 109 6.29 21.26 12.74
CA TRP A 109 6.32 21.24 14.19
C TRP A 109 5.94 19.86 14.72
N PHE A 110 6.60 19.44 15.80
CA PHE A 110 6.25 18.24 16.57
C PHE A 110 5.96 18.59 18.03
N LYS A 111 5.03 17.85 18.63
CA LYS A 111 4.73 17.86 20.05
C LYS A 111 4.21 16.49 20.48
N ASP A 112 4.77 15.94 21.56
CA ASP A 112 4.28 14.72 22.23
C ASP A 112 4.03 13.54 21.24
N GLY A 113 4.95 13.31 20.31
CA GLY A 113 4.90 12.21 19.34
C GLY A 113 4.08 12.47 18.08
N LYS A 114 3.44 13.64 17.96
CA LYS A 114 2.65 14.03 16.79
C LYS A 114 3.23 15.24 16.12
N GLY A 115 3.21 15.27 14.79
CA GLY A 115 3.71 16.40 14.03
C GLY A 115 2.87 16.72 12.82
N SER A 116 2.96 17.97 12.38
CA SER A 116 2.40 18.42 11.11
C SER A 116 3.22 19.56 10.52
N GLY A 117 3.08 19.74 9.22
CA GLY A 117 3.81 20.77 8.51
C GLY A 117 3.57 20.75 7.01
N HIS A 118 4.50 21.34 6.28
CA HIS A 118 4.46 21.44 4.82
C HIS A 118 5.64 20.71 4.20
N PHE A 119 5.47 20.29 2.95
CA PHE A 119 6.56 19.76 2.15
C PHE A 119 6.68 20.48 0.82
N VAL A 120 7.88 20.44 0.26
CA VAL A 120 8.19 20.79 -1.12
C VAL A 120 8.88 19.60 -1.78
N PHE A 121 8.34 19.15 -2.91
CA PHE A 121 8.93 18.08 -3.70
C PHE A 121 10.07 18.58 -4.58
N ALA A 122 11.12 17.78 -4.69
CA ALA A 122 12.19 17.94 -5.66
C ALA A 122 12.38 16.63 -6.45
N ALA A 123 12.15 16.69 -7.76
CA ALA A 123 12.34 15.56 -8.67
C ALA A 123 13.83 15.17 -8.82
N SER A 124 14.09 13.88 -9.06
CA SER A 124 15.44 13.33 -9.18
C SER A 124 15.89 13.24 -10.64
N ALA A 125 16.77 14.15 -11.07
CA ALA A 125 17.36 14.10 -12.42
C ALA A 125 18.15 12.81 -12.68
N THR A 126 18.80 12.27 -11.65
CA THR A 126 19.53 10.99 -11.71
C THR A 126 18.56 9.84 -11.97
N PHE A 127 17.41 9.80 -11.30
CA PHE A 127 16.40 8.78 -11.54
C PHE A 127 15.81 8.84 -12.94
N ALA A 128 15.50 10.05 -13.43
CA ALA A 128 15.01 10.23 -14.79
C ALA A 128 16.01 9.68 -15.84
N SER A 129 17.30 9.94 -15.63
CA SER A 129 18.39 9.43 -16.48
C SER A 129 18.53 7.90 -16.38
N GLU A 130 18.41 7.33 -15.18
CA GLU A 130 18.46 5.89 -14.96
C GLU A 130 17.25 5.14 -15.56
N LEU A 131 16.05 5.76 -15.56
CA LEU A 131 14.89 5.24 -16.27
C LEU A 131 15.10 5.26 -17.79
N GLN A 132 15.62 6.36 -18.32
CA GLN A 132 15.93 6.47 -19.75
C GLN A 132 16.96 5.41 -20.19
N ARG A 133 17.99 5.15 -19.37
CA ARG A 133 18.97 4.08 -19.61
C ARG A 133 18.33 2.68 -19.62
N ARG A 134 17.22 2.49 -18.90
CA ARG A 134 16.40 1.26 -18.92
C ARG A 134 15.38 1.25 -20.08
N GLY A 135 15.41 2.29 -20.92
CA GLY A 135 14.59 2.42 -22.12
C GLY A 135 13.18 2.96 -21.86
N TYR A 136 12.93 3.53 -20.68
CA TYR A 136 11.69 4.24 -20.39
C TYR A 136 11.74 5.67 -20.96
N PRO A 137 10.59 6.29 -21.26
CA PRO A 137 10.55 7.71 -21.52
C PRO A 137 10.98 8.49 -20.26
N VAL A 138 11.46 9.72 -20.45
CA VAL A 138 11.78 10.62 -19.34
C VAL A 138 10.49 10.90 -18.57
N PRO A 139 10.43 10.61 -17.26
CA PRO A 139 9.21 10.82 -16.48
C PRO A 139 8.96 12.32 -16.27
N THR A 140 7.70 12.72 -16.34
CA THR A 140 7.29 14.08 -15.94
C THR A 140 7.50 14.28 -14.43
N GLU A 141 7.51 15.54 -13.98
CA GLU A 141 7.58 15.85 -12.54
C GLU A 141 6.39 15.24 -11.77
N ALA A 142 5.19 15.25 -12.37
CA ALA A 142 3.99 14.60 -11.85
C ALA A 142 4.17 13.09 -11.62
N GLN A 143 4.79 12.41 -12.60
CA GLN A 143 5.09 10.99 -12.51
C GLN A 143 6.13 10.72 -11.43
N GLN A 144 7.22 11.50 -11.37
CA GLN A 144 8.24 11.35 -10.32
C GLN A 144 7.68 11.63 -8.92
N PHE A 145 6.78 12.59 -8.77
CA PHE A 145 6.09 12.85 -7.51
C PHE A 145 5.25 11.64 -7.07
N SER A 146 4.46 11.07 -7.99
CA SER A 146 3.64 9.87 -7.72
C SER A 146 4.51 8.65 -7.39
N MET A 147 5.61 8.45 -8.11
CA MET A 147 6.61 7.40 -7.84
C MET A 147 7.29 7.59 -6.49
N THR A 148 7.58 8.84 -6.11
CA THR A 148 8.17 9.18 -4.81
C THR A 148 7.22 8.86 -3.68
N LEU A 149 5.94 9.24 -3.77
CA LEU A 149 4.95 8.89 -2.74
C LEU A 149 4.77 7.37 -2.59
N SER A 150 4.82 6.66 -3.71
CA SER A 150 4.57 5.21 -3.81
C SER A 150 5.81 4.33 -3.58
N ASP A 151 6.97 4.92 -3.23
CA ASP A 151 8.25 4.21 -3.02
C ASP A 151 8.70 3.33 -4.21
N LEU A 152 8.41 3.77 -5.43
CA LEU A 152 8.90 3.07 -6.62
C LEU A 152 10.43 3.20 -6.69
N SER A 153 11.13 2.06 -6.64
CA SER A 153 12.60 2.01 -6.69
C SER A 153 13.14 1.50 -8.03
N LEU A 154 14.35 1.91 -8.37
CA LEU A 154 15.10 1.34 -9.50
C LEU A 154 15.38 -0.14 -9.30
N VAL A 155 15.52 -0.57 -8.04
CA VAL A 155 15.71 -1.98 -7.67
C VAL A 155 14.52 -2.84 -8.11
N LEU A 156 13.28 -2.36 -7.96
CA LEU A 156 12.09 -3.08 -8.45
C LEU A 156 12.15 -3.27 -9.98
N ILE A 157 12.54 -2.23 -10.71
CA ILE A 157 12.62 -2.26 -12.18
C ILE A 157 13.70 -3.24 -12.64
N ASP A 158 14.86 -3.23 -11.98
CA ASP A 158 15.95 -4.16 -12.27
C ASP A 158 15.58 -5.61 -11.93
N GLU A 159 14.83 -5.83 -10.86
CA GLU A 159 14.30 -7.14 -10.49
C GLU A 159 13.36 -7.70 -11.57
N LEU A 160 12.38 -6.89 -12.01
CA LEU A 160 11.46 -7.26 -13.09
C LEU A 160 12.20 -7.66 -14.37
N LYS A 161 13.20 -6.86 -14.77
CA LYS A 161 14.03 -7.17 -15.93
C LYS A 161 14.82 -8.48 -15.73
N THR A 162 15.42 -8.66 -14.55
CA THR A 162 16.23 -9.84 -14.22
C THR A 162 15.41 -11.12 -14.23
N GLN A 163 14.14 -11.05 -13.81
CA GLN A 163 13.22 -12.18 -13.83
C GLN A 163 12.49 -12.37 -15.17
N GLY A 164 12.78 -11.52 -16.17
CA GLY A 164 12.27 -11.69 -17.54
C GLY A 164 10.82 -11.24 -17.74
N TYR A 165 10.31 -10.35 -16.91
CA TYR A 165 9.00 -9.73 -17.12
C TYR A 165 9.01 -8.90 -18.41
N GLU A 166 7.86 -8.85 -19.10
CA GLU A 166 7.65 -7.82 -20.11
C GLU A 166 7.80 -6.45 -19.44
N ARG A 167 8.51 -5.54 -20.11
CA ARG A 167 8.82 -4.22 -19.57
C ARG A 167 7.51 -3.44 -19.35
N PRO A 168 7.13 -3.14 -18.09
CA PRO A 168 5.88 -2.42 -17.83
C PRO A 168 5.96 -0.99 -18.38
N SER A 169 4.81 -0.35 -18.62
CA SER A 169 4.77 1.09 -18.86
C SER A 169 5.10 1.88 -17.57
N LEU A 170 5.39 3.19 -17.69
CA LEU A 170 5.57 4.02 -16.49
C LEU A 170 4.32 4.02 -15.60
N ASP A 171 3.13 4.04 -16.19
CA ASP A 171 1.87 4.04 -15.43
C ASP A 171 1.67 2.70 -14.71
N GLN A 172 2.06 1.58 -15.31
CA GLN A 172 2.06 0.28 -14.63
C GLN A 172 3.06 0.24 -13.47
N LEU A 173 4.26 0.80 -13.63
CA LEU A 173 5.23 0.88 -12.52
C LEU A 173 4.72 1.74 -11.37
N VAL A 174 4.10 2.90 -11.66
CA VAL A 174 3.46 3.75 -10.65
C VAL A 174 2.41 2.94 -9.91
N ARG A 175 1.51 2.27 -10.63
CA ARG A 175 0.47 1.43 -10.05
C ARG A 175 1.05 0.33 -9.16
N MET A 176 2.09 -0.37 -9.62
CA MET A 176 2.76 -1.38 -8.80
C MET A 176 3.23 -0.82 -7.46
N GLY A 177 3.88 0.35 -7.47
CA GLY A 177 4.29 1.03 -6.23
C GLY A 177 3.11 1.45 -5.35
N GLU A 178 2.06 2.03 -5.95
CA GLU A 178 0.85 2.49 -5.23
C GLU A 178 0.17 1.35 -4.48
N HIS A 179 0.20 0.16 -5.08
CA HIS A 179 -0.39 -1.06 -4.55
C HIS A 179 0.62 -1.89 -3.71
N GLY A 180 1.86 -1.42 -3.53
CA GLY A 180 2.84 -2.01 -2.61
C GLY A 180 3.61 -3.21 -3.15
N VAL A 181 3.72 -3.38 -4.47
CA VAL A 181 4.57 -4.42 -5.06
C VAL A 181 6.04 -4.03 -4.93
N THR A 182 6.82 -4.85 -4.22
CA THR A 182 8.25 -4.61 -3.97
C THR A 182 9.15 -5.64 -4.65
N SER A 183 10.44 -5.32 -4.77
CA SER A 183 11.42 -6.25 -5.33
C SER A 183 11.59 -7.51 -4.46
N GLU A 184 11.47 -7.32 -3.14
CA GLU A 184 11.51 -8.35 -2.10
C GLU A 184 10.36 -9.33 -2.30
N TYR A 185 9.14 -8.81 -2.49
CA TYR A 185 7.96 -9.63 -2.74
C TYR A 185 8.13 -10.53 -3.98
N ILE A 186 8.64 -9.98 -5.09
CA ILE A 186 8.87 -10.74 -6.33
C ILE A 186 9.96 -11.80 -6.12
N ARG A 187 11.05 -11.48 -5.41
CA ARG A 187 12.11 -12.45 -5.09
C ARG A 187 11.61 -13.58 -4.19
N GLU A 188 10.81 -13.26 -3.18
CA GLU A 188 10.25 -14.24 -2.26
C GLU A 188 9.27 -15.18 -2.97
N LEU A 189 8.41 -14.66 -3.85
CA LEU A 189 7.55 -15.50 -4.69
C LEU A 189 8.38 -16.48 -5.53
N LYS A 190 9.42 -15.99 -6.21
CA LYS A 190 10.32 -16.86 -6.99
C LYS A 190 11.01 -17.91 -6.13
N ALA A 191 11.47 -17.55 -4.92
CA ALA A 191 12.09 -18.48 -3.97
C ALA A 191 11.10 -19.57 -3.50
N LEU A 192 9.80 -19.25 -3.45
CA LEU A 192 8.71 -20.20 -3.17
C LEU A 192 8.31 -21.02 -4.41
N GLY A 193 8.97 -20.85 -5.55
CA GLY A 193 8.70 -21.57 -6.80
C GLY A 193 7.66 -20.93 -7.70
N TYR A 194 7.15 -19.74 -7.35
CA TYR A 194 6.14 -19.04 -8.13
C TYR A 194 6.77 -18.17 -9.22
N THR A 195 6.46 -18.47 -10.48
CA THR A 195 6.84 -17.66 -11.64
C THR A 195 5.62 -16.91 -12.18
N VAL A 196 5.34 -15.73 -11.64
CA VAL A 196 4.19 -14.91 -12.03
C VAL A 196 4.61 -13.98 -13.15
N GLN A 197 4.22 -14.23 -14.41
CA GLN A 197 4.75 -13.44 -15.55
C GLN A 197 4.03 -12.11 -15.84
N SER A 198 3.00 -11.76 -15.06
CA SER A 198 2.21 -10.55 -15.26
C SER A 198 2.34 -9.61 -14.06
N VAL A 199 2.70 -8.35 -14.33
CA VAL A 199 2.74 -7.29 -13.30
C VAL A 199 1.35 -6.93 -12.78
N ASP A 200 0.31 -7.06 -13.59
CA ASP A 200 -1.07 -6.86 -13.15
C ASP A 200 -1.49 -7.98 -12.19
N LEU A 201 -1.04 -9.21 -12.42
CA LEU A 201 -1.30 -10.32 -11.52
C LEU A 201 -0.51 -10.18 -10.20
N LEU A 202 0.75 -9.72 -10.24
CA LEU A 202 1.49 -9.39 -9.02
C LEU A 202 0.75 -8.34 -8.19
N THR A 203 0.27 -7.28 -8.84
CA THR A 203 -0.49 -6.20 -8.21
C THR A 203 -1.76 -6.76 -7.56
N ARG A 204 -2.53 -7.56 -8.30
CA ARG A 204 -3.74 -8.22 -7.80
C ARG A 204 -3.44 -9.13 -6.60
N MET A 205 -2.37 -9.90 -6.61
CA MET A 205 -2.01 -10.74 -5.46
C MET A 205 -1.78 -9.90 -4.19
N VAL A 206 -1.08 -8.77 -4.30
CA VAL A 206 -0.86 -7.86 -3.17
C VAL A 206 -2.16 -7.22 -2.70
N ASP A 207 -3.00 -6.74 -3.63
CA ASP A 207 -4.30 -6.14 -3.32
C ASP A 207 -5.22 -7.07 -2.54
N HIS A 208 -5.20 -8.35 -2.90
CA HIS A 208 -5.97 -9.39 -2.25
C HIS A 208 -5.25 -10.00 -1.03
N GLY A 209 -4.09 -9.49 -0.63
CA GLY A 209 -3.41 -9.88 0.61
C GLY A 209 -2.64 -11.20 0.54
N VAL A 210 -2.32 -11.71 -0.65
CA VAL A 210 -1.50 -12.92 -0.82
C VAL A 210 -0.04 -12.58 -0.50
N SER A 211 0.43 -12.97 0.69
CA SER A 211 1.82 -12.74 1.12
C SER A 211 2.70 -14.00 0.99
N PRO A 212 4.03 -13.87 0.85
CA PRO A 212 4.94 -15.02 0.86
C PRO A 212 4.87 -15.83 2.16
N ARG A 213 4.59 -15.15 3.29
CA ARG A 213 4.29 -15.79 4.57
C ARG A 213 3.05 -16.68 4.50
N PHE A 214 1.94 -16.17 3.96
CA PHE A 214 0.71 -16.94 3.80
C PHE A 214 0.93 -18.20 2.94
N ILE A 215 1.67 -18.08 1.83
CA ILE A 215 2.03 -19.21 0.96
C ILE A 215 2.87 -20.25 1.73
N THR A 216 3.87 -19.79 2.49
CA THR A 216 4.74 -20.66 3.31
C THR A 216 3.94 -21.43 4.37
N GLU A 217 3.03 -20.74 5.06
CA GLU A 217 2.17 -21.34 6.08
C GLU A 217 1.20 -22.36 5.46
N LEU A 218 0.67 -22.11 4.25
CA LEU A 218 -0.14 -23.09 3.51
C LEU A 218 0.67 -24.31 3.04
N ASP A 219 1.90 -24.13 2.55
CA ASP A 219 2.77 -25.25 2.16
C ASP A 219 3.07 -26.17 3.37
N ALA A 220 3.31 -25.57 4.54
CA ALA A 220 3.52 -26.30 5.79
C ALA A 220 2.28 -27.09 6.24
N LEU A 221 1.08 -26.63 5.86
CA LEU A 221 -0.19 -27.33 6.07
C LEU A 221 -0.49 -28.39 4.99
N GLY A 222 0.41 -28.58 4.03
CA GLY A 222 0.28 -29.55 2.95
C GLY A 222 -0.36 -29.02 1.67
N PHE A 223 -0.75 -27.75 1.62
CA PHE A 223 -1.28 -27.12 0.42
C PHE A 223 -0.15 -26.56 -0.45
N LYS A 224 0.53 -27.46 -1.14
CA LYS A 224 1.75 -27.17 -1.89
C LYS A 224 1.46 -26.60 -3.28
N GLN A 225 2.26 -25.63 -3.72
CA GLN A 225 2.30 -25.13 -5.11
C GLN A 225 0.91 -24.84 -5.71
N LEU A 226 0.03 -24.23 -4.92
CA LEU A 226 -1.30 -23.85 -5.36
C LEU A 226 -1.23 -22.86 -6.52
N PRO A 227 -2.13 -22.92 -7.53
CA PRO A 227 -2.22 -21.87 -8.54
C PRO A 227 -2.45 -20.49 -7.90
N VAL A 228 -1.89 -19.44 -8.49
CA VAL A 228 -2.00 -18.07 -7.96
C VAL A 228 -3.44 -17.63 -7.74
N GLU A 229 -4.34 -17.90 -8.68
CA GLU A 229 -5.77 -17.57 -8.51
C GLU A 229 -6.43 -18.35 -7.37
N THR A 230 -5.92 -19.55 -7.05
CA THR A 230 -6.39 -20.31 -5.88
C THR A 230 -5.93 -19.65 -4.58
N LEU A 231 -4.70 -19.12 -4.53
CA LEU A 231 -4.23 -18.35 -3.37
C LEU A 231 -5.10 -17.11 -3.14
N ILE A 232 -5.35 -16.33 -4.20
CA ILE A 232 -6.21 -15.13 -4.16
C ILE A 232 -7.60 -15.51 -3.62
N ARG A 233 -8.25 -16.51 -4.22
CA ARG A 233 -9.58 -16.97 -3.77
C ARG A 233 -9.56 -17.42 -2.30
N THR A 234 -8.51 -18.10 -1.85
CA THR A 234 -8.41 -18.56 -0.46
C THR A 234 -8.39 -17.39 0.52
N VAL A 235 -7.65 -16.32 0.20
CA VAL A 235 -7.63 -15.11 1.03
C VAL A 235 -8.95 -14.35 0.97
N ASP A 236 -9.53 -14.21 -0.23
CA ASP A 236 -10.80 -13.48 -0.43
C ASP A 236 -11.95 -14.07 0.38
N HIS A 237 -11.98 -15.40 0.51
CA HIS A 237 -12.96 -16.12 1.31
C HIS A 237 -12.57 -16.25 2.79
N GLY A 238 -11.49 -15.60 3.23
CA GLY A 238 -11.11 -15.53 4.64
C GLY A 238 -10.54 -16.83 5.23
N VAL A 239 -10.09 -17.77 4.40
CA VAL A 239 -9.44 -18.99 4.88
C VAL A 239 -8.00 -18.66 5.32
N THR A 240 -7.71 -18.81 6.61
CA THR A 240 -6.40 -18.52 7.18
C THR A 240 -5.68 -19.79 7.64
N PRO A 241 -4.33 -19.82 7.67
CA PRO A 241 -3.57 -20.93 8.25
C PRO A 241 -3.95 -21.21 9.72
N ARG A 242 -4.32 -20.17 10.46
CA ARG A 242 -4.86 -20.30 11.82
C ARG A 242 -6.17 -21.09 11.83
N PHE A 243 -7.13 -20.72 10.99
CA PHE A 243 -8.42 -21.43 10.88
C PHE A 243 -8.23 -22.91 10.52
N ILE A 244 -7.33 -23.22 9.59
CA ILE A 244 -7.01 -24.60 9.21
C ILE A 244 -6.47 -25.39 10.40
N ASN A 245 -5.54 -24.82 11.17
CA ASN A 245 -5.00 -25.47 12.37
C ASN A 245 -6.06 -25.66 13.47
N GLU A 246 -6.95 -24.68 13.66
CA GLU A 246 -8.04 -24.79 14.64
C GLU A 246 -9.03 -25.91 14.25
N LEU A 247 -9.35 -26.07 12.96
CA LEU A 247 -10.14 -27.22 12.48
C LEU A 247 -9.40 -28.56 12.65
N ALA A 248 -8.11 -28.60 12.34
CA ALA A 248 -7.30 -29.80 12.54
C ALA A 248 -7.26 -30.22 14.02
N ALA A 249 -7.21 -29.27 14.95
CA ALA A 249 -7.27 -29.53 16.40
C ALA A 249 -8.62 -30.11 16.85
N GLU A 250 -9.71 -29.78 16.15
CA GLU A 250 -11.03 -30.39 16.34
C GLU A 250 -11.18 -31.75 15.62
N GLY A 251 -10.12 -32.23 14.96
CA GLY A 251 -10.09 -33.53 14.28
C GLY A 251 -10.45 -33.47 12.79
N TYR A 252 -10.65 -32.28 12.23
CA TYR A 252 -10.95 -32.07 10.81
C TYR A 252 -9.65 -31.85 10.01
N THR A 253 -8.96 -32.94 9.71
CA THR A 253 -7.72 -32.94 8.93
C THR A 253 -7.97 -33.35 7.47
N GLY A 254 -7.12 -32.92 6.54
CA GLY A 254 -7.17 -33.37 5.14
C GLY A 254 -8.34 -32.80 4.32
N LEU A 255 -8.92 -31.69 4.76
CA LEU A 255 -9.93 -30.97 4.00
C LEU A 255 -9.31 -30.32 2.76
N SER A 256 -10.03 -30.33 1.64
CA SER A 256 -9.63 -29.55 0.46
C SER A 256 -9.83 -28.05 0.72
N LEU A 257 -9.18 -27.19 -0.09
CA LEU A 257 -9.41 -25.75 -0.01
C LEU A 257 -10.86 -25.38 -0.31
N ASP A 258 -11.53 -26.09 -1.23
CA ASP A 258 -12.95 -25.85 -1.49
C ASP A 258 -13.82 -26.14 -0.27
N GLN A 259 -13.51 -27.20 0.48
CA GLN A 259 -14.20 -27.51 1.73
C GLN A 259 -13.93 -26.47 2.80
N LEU A 260 -12.68 -26.00 2.92
CA LEU A 260 -12.32 -24.94 3.85
C LEU A 260 -13.04 -23.62 3.53
N ILE A 261 -13.05 -23.21 2.26
CA ILE A 261 -13.77 -22.03 1.76
C ILE A 261 -15.24 -22.16 2.10
N ARG A 262 -15.87 -23.28 1.75
CA ARG A 262 -17.27 -23.56 2.08
C ARG A 262 -17.54 -23.48 3.58
N THR A 263 -16.64 -24.02 4.40
CA THR A 263 -16.77 -23.98 5.87
C THR A 263 -16.78 -22.54 6.38
N VAL A 264 -15.91 -21.66 5.86
CA VAL A 264 -15.88 -20.24 6.23
C VAL A 264 -17.10 -19.49 5.70
N ASP A 265 -17.43 -19.64 4.42
CA ASP A 265 -18.54 -18.94 3.76
C ASP A 265 -19.89 -19.20 4.45
N HIS A 266 -20.08 -20.42 4.96
CA HIS A 266 -21.28 -20.84 5.67
C HIS A 266 -21.16 -20.67 7.19
N GLY A 267 -20.12 -20.00 7.68
CA GLY A 267 -20.00 -19.56 9.08
C GLY A 267 -19.72 -20.68 10.09
N VAL A 268 -19.22 -21.84 9.66
CA VAL A 268 -18.81 -22.89 10.59
C VAL A 268 -17.50 -22.49 11.27
N THR A 269 -17.54 -22.31 12.60
CA THR A 269 -16.38 -21.87 13.39
C THR A 269 -15.85 -23.01 14.28
N PRO A 270 -14.56 -23.01 14.65
CA PRO A 270 -14.02 -23.96 15.63
C PRO A 270 -14.81 -23.93 16.94
N ARG A 271 -15.22 -22.74 17.41
CA ARG A 271 -16.08 -22.58 18.58
C ARG A 271 -17.40 -23.32 18.45
N PHE A 272 -18.08 -23.22 17.31
CA PHE A 272 -19.34 -23.94 17.07
C PHE A 272 -19.14 -25.46 17.16
N ILE A 273 -18.03 -25.97 16.62
CA ILE A 273 -17.65 -27.38 16.69
C ILE A 273 -17.40 -27.81 18.14
N THR A 274 -16.59 -27.04 18.90
CA THR A 274 -16.30 -27.32 20.31
C THR A 274 -17.58 -27.35 21.16
N GLU A 275 -18.49 -26.39 20.94
CA GLU A 275 -19.76 -26.30 21.68
C GLU A 275 -20.69 -27.48 21.37
N LEU A 276 -20.78 -27.91 20.09
CA LEU A 276 -21.54 -29.10 19.68
C LEU A 276 -21.00 -30.38 20.32
N LYS A 277 -19.68 -30.55 20.32
CA LYS A 277 -19.00 -31.66 20.98
C LYS A 277 -19.33 -31.72 22.47
N GLY A 278 -19.36 -30.56 23.14
CA GLY A 278 -19.71 -30.44 24.56
C GLY A 278 -21.14 -30.88 24.92
N ILE A 279 -22.06 -30.89 23.95
CA ILE A 279 -23.45 -31.34 24.15
C ILE A 279 -23.76 -32.70 23.50
N GLY A 280 -22.72 -33.44 23.09
CA GLY A 280 -22.79 -34.83 22.63
C GLY A 280 -22.77 -35.03 21.11
N TYR A 281 -22.61 -33.97 20.32
CA TYR A 281 -22.44 -34.07 18.87
C TYR A 281 -20.95 -34.04 18.52
N ASP A 282 -20.28 -35.19 18.62
CA ASP A 282 -18.85 -35.33 18.29
C ASP A 282 -18.66 -35.90 16.88
N LYS A 283 -17.58 -35.48 16.20
CA LYS A 283 -17.13 -35.99 14.88
C LYS A 283 -18.20 -35.97 13.78
N LEU A 284 -19.06 -34.94 13.77
CA LEU A 284 -19.98 -34.74 12.65
C LEU A 284 -19.21 -34.48 11.35
N PRO A 285 -19.61 -35.03 10.20
CA PRO A 285 -19.03 -34.65 8.91
C PRO A 285 -19.07 -33.14 8.70
N ILE A 286 -18.03 -32.56 8.09
CA ILE A 286 -17.93 -31.09 7.90
C ILE A 286 -19.15 -30.52 7.14
N GLU A 287 -19.65 -31.25 6.14
CA GLU A 287 -20.86 -30.86 5.39
C GLU A 287 -22.14 -30.86 6.25
N GLN A 288 -22.18 -31.68 7.30
CA GLN A 288 -23.30 -31.67 8.23
C GLN A 288 -23.26 -30.42 9.13
N LEU A 289 -22.07 -29.98 9.54
CA LEU A 289 -21.88 -28.72 10.26
C LEU A 289 -22.28 -27.52 9.40
N VAL A 290 -21.91 -27.54 8.12
CA VAL A 290 -22.33 -26.53 7.13
C VAL A 290 -23.86 -26.47 7.04
N ARG A 291 -24.52 -27.62 6.83
CA ARG A 291 -25.99 -27.71 6.83
C ARG A 291 -26.60 -27.15 8.11
N MET A 292 -26.05 -27.49 9.27
CA MET A 292 -26.58 -26.99 10.54
C MET A 292 -26.52 -25.46 10.60
N GLN A 293 -25.41 -24.84 10.16
CA GLN A 293 -25.32 -23.38 10.10
C GLN A 293 -26.27 -22.75 9.07
N ASP A 294 -26.38 -23.32 7.88
CA ASP A 294 -27.28 -22.83 6.83
C ASP A 294 -28.75 -22.75 7.28
N HIS A 295 -29.15 -23.70 8.13
CA HIS A 295 -30.50 -23.79 8.67
C HIS A 295 -30.65 -23.17 10.06
N GLY A 296 -29.61 -22.50 10.59
CA GLY A 296 -29.64 -21.81 11.88
C GLY A 296 -29.71 -22.74 13.10
N VAL A 297 -29.29 -24.00 12.95
CA VAL A 297 -29.23 -25.00 14.03
C VAL A 297 -28.02 -24.72 14.93
N THR A 298 -28.22 -23.82 15.89
CA THR A 298 -27.22 -23.47 16.91
C THR A 298 -27.28 -24.39 18.13
N VAL A 299 -26.21 -24.40 18.95
CA VAL A 299 -26.19 -25.12 20.25
C VAL A 299 -27.34 -24.64 21.16
N LYS A 300 -27.63 -23.34 21.17
CA LYS A 300 -28.76 -22.76 21.90
C LYS A 300 -30.10 -23.28 21.40
N PHE A 301 -30.26 -23.40 20.09
CA PHE A 301 -31.47 -23.98 19.48
C PHE A 301 -31.65 -25.44 19.90
N ILE A 302 -30.59 -26.25 19.85
CA ILE A 302 -30.62 -27.66 20.27
C ILE A 302 -31.03 -27.78 21.75
N GLN A 303 -30.45 -26.97 22.63
CA GLN A 303 -30.82 -26.95 24.05
C GLN A 303 -32.29 -26.57 24.27
N LYS A 304 -32.80 -25.58 23.51
CA LYS A 304 -34.22 -25.20 23.51
C LYS A 304 -35.11 -26.37 23.07
N MET A 305 -34.74 -27.11 22.04
CA MET A 305 -35.51 -28.28 21.57
C MET A 305 -35.51 -29.42 22.61
N ARG A 306 -34.36 -29.71 23.23
CA ARG A 306 -34.28 -30.65 24.36
C ARG A 306 -35.24 -30.27 25.51
N SER A 307 -35.27 -28.98 25.88
CA SER A 307 -36.21 -28.48 26.91
C SER A 307 -37.70 -28.65 26.56
N ARG A 308 -38.03 -28.80 25.27
CA ARG A 308 -39.39 -29.02 24.74
C ARG A 308 -39.71 -30.50 24.50
N GLY A 309 -38.83 -31.41 24.93
CA GLY A 309 -39.01 -32.87 24.84
C GLY A 309 -38.35 -33.53 23.63
N PHE A 310 -37.71 -32.77 22.74
CA PHE A 310 -36.99 -33.30 21.58
C PHE A 310 -35.56 -33.75 21.95
N ASN A 311 -35.43 -34.65 22.93
CA ASN A 311 -34.13 -35.06 23.49
C ASN A 311 -33.30 -35.93 22.53
N GLU A 312 -33.96 -36.69 21.65
CA GLU A 312 -33.36 -37.64 20.72
C GLU A 312 -33.51 -37.21 19.25
N ALA A 313 -33.85 -35.93 19.01
CA ALA A 313 -34.04 -35.43 17.65
C ALA A 313 -32.77 -35.59 16.83
N SER A 314 -32.91 -36.20 15.66
CA SER A 314 -31.84 -36.30 14.68
C SER A 314 -31.45 -34.90 14.16
N ILE A 315 -30.27 -34.75 13.56
CA ILE A 315 -29.86 -33.47 12.95
C ILE A 315 -30.83 -33.05 11.84
N ASP A 316 -31.32 -33.99 11.04
CA ASP A 316 -32.32 -33.70 10.01
C ASP A 316 -33.64 -33.19 10.61
N GLU A 317 -34.04 -33.74 11.75
CA GLU A 317 -35.21 -33.26 12.48
C GLU A 317 -34.99 -31.87 13.08
N LEU A 318 -33.83 -31.63 13.70
CA LEU A 318 -33.45 -30.30 14.20
C LEU A 318 -33.46 -29.25 13.09
N ILE A 319 -32.95 -29.58 11.90
CA ILE A 319 -33.00 -28.73 10.72
C ILE A 319 -34.44 -28.43 10.31
N ARG A 320 -35.31 -29.46 10.21
CA ARG A 320 -36.74 -29.23 9.90
C ARG A 320 -37.41 -28.33 10.93
N LEU A 321 -37.15 -28.55 12.22
CA LEU A 321 -37.72 -27.73 13.29
C LEU A 321 -37.24 -26.28 13.20
N ALA A 322 -35.98 -26.05 12.82
CA ALA A 322 -35.41 -24.72 12.63
C ALA A 322 -36.03 -24.01 11.42
N ASP A 323 -36.16 -24.70 10.28
CA ASP A 323 -36.79 -24.20 9.05
C ASP A 323 -38.27 -23.83 9.26
N HIS A 324 -38.97 -24.53 10.14
CA HIS A 324 -40.35 -24.23 10.53
C HIS A 324 -40.48 -23.09 11.56
N GLY A 325 -39.40 -22.31 11.78
CA GLY A 325 -39.46 -21.05 12.53
C GLY A 325 -39.40 -21.20 14.04
N MET A 326 -39.04 -22.38 14.58
CA MET A 326 -38.84 -22.54 16.03
C MET A 326 -37.56 -21.87 16.57
N ASN A 327 -36.84 -21.16 15.72
CA ASN A 327 -35.63 -20.38 16.05
C ASN A 327 -35.92 -19.18 16.97
N ASN A 328 -37.15 -18.66 17.00
CA ASN A 328 -37.58 -17.54 17.86
C ASN A 328 -38.14 -18.02 19.21
#